data_AF-D1AYT9-F1
#
_entry.id   AF-D1AYT9-F1
#
_cell.length_a   1.000
_cell.length_b   1.000
_cell.length_c   1.000
_cell.angle_alpha   90.00
_cell.angle_beta   90.00
_cell.angle_gamma   90.00
#
_symmetry.space_group_name_H-M   'P 1'
#
loop_
_entity.id
_entity.type
_entity.pdbx_description
1 polymer ?
#
loop_
_entity_poly.entity_id
_entity_poly.type
_entity_poly.pdbx_seq_one_letter_code
_entity_poly.pdbx_strand_id
1 'polypeptide(L)'
;MKKYMLSFLFIFSFNIFSQEIYKDRMRDLIRKLRENTSKDKIFITQNGNLIYFNNGKIDKDFFKITNGTTQESLFYGYELKFNKPTSEKVKKELLDMLIPISNLGKIVLTINYGKGKNIKSNLESEAKKFNFVNELLPSFEAREIHEPIKGFNQNDIYSLKDAQNFLCLLNPEKFKDLEEYMNALKNTDFDILLIEPSINGKFFSKNQIESLKKKSSGSKRLVIAYFSIGEAENYRYYWKKSWNDKYPDWIVEENRNWSGNYIVKYWDIEWEKIVKDYQKKLDEIGVDGYLLDTVDTHYYFEERGLK
;
A
#
# COMPACT_ATOMS: atom_id res chain seq x y z
N MET A 1 28.94 3.18 1.91
CA MET A 1 27.87 3.84 2.69
C MET A 1 28.00 5.35 2.59
N LYS A 2 27.31 5.97 1.63
CA LYS A 2 27.24 7.44 1.53
C LYS A 2 25.83 7.87 1.95
N LYS A 3 25.78 8.58 3.08
CA LYS A 3 24.64 9.34 3.59
C LYS A 3 24.21 10.40 2.58
N TYR A 4 22.93 10.48 2.21
CA TYR A 4 22.14 11.70 1.93
C TYR A 4 20.66 11.26 1.97
N MET A 5 19.95 11.53 3.08
CA MET A 5 19.08 12.70 3.30
C MET A 5 17.69 12.57 2.66
N LEU A 6 16.69 12.25 3.49
CA LEU A 6 15.38 12.91 3.45
C LEU A 6 15.13 13.44 4.87
N SER A 7 15.79 14.55 5.19
CA SER A 7 15.41 15.37 6.33
C SER A 7 14.17 16.13 5.90
N PHE A 8 13.00 15.69 6.40
CA PHE A 8 11.74 16.40 6.23
C PHE A 8 11.81 17.74 6.95
N LEU A 9 12.04 18.79 6.18
CA LEU A 9 12.02 20.18 6.62
C LEU A 9 11.25 20.99 5.59
N PHE A 10 10.02 21.33 5.96
CA PHE A 10 9.19 22.33 5.30
C PHE A 10 9.98 23.63 5.13
N ILE A 11 10.16 24.06 3.90
CA ILE A 11 10.40 25.47 3.57
C ILE A 11 9.33 25.87 2.55
N PHE A 12 8.33 26.59 3.05
CA PHE A 12 7.36 27.30 2.23
C PHE A 12 8.05 28.52 1.60
N SER A 13 8.03 28.60 0.27
CA SER A 13 7.56 29.77 -0.48
C SER A 13 7.87 29.59 -1.97
N PHE A 14 6.86 29.79 -2.82
CA PHE A 14 6.84 29.63 -4.28
C PHE A 14 6.81 28.19 -4.83
N ASN A 15 5.69 27.45 -4.65
CA ASN A 15 5.24 26.42 -5.61
C ASN A 15 3.85 25.79 -5.28
N ILE A 16 2.90 26.55 -4.71
CA ILE A 16 1.56 26.01 -4.38
C ILE A 16 0.87 25.43 -5.64
N PHE A 17 1.06 26.05 -6.80
CA PHE A 17 0.45 25.62 -8.06
C PHE A 17 1.06 24.35 -8.67
N SER A 18 2.39 24.13 -8.55
CA SER A 18 3.02 22.91 -9.07
C SER A 18 2.82 21.71 -8.15
N GLN A 19 2.64 21.98 -6.85
CA GLN A 19 2.32 20.94 -5.85
C GLN A 19 0.96 20.30 -6.18
N GLU A 20 -0.08 21.08 -6.43
CA GLU A 20 -1.41 20.49 -6.67
C GLU A 20 -1.50 19.61 -7.94
N ILE A 21 -0.71 19.90 -8.99
CA ILE A 21 -0.79 19.19 -10.28
C ILE A 21 -0.48 17.69 -10.13
N TYR A 22 0.55 17.33 -9.37
CA TYR A 22 1.01 15.94 -9.29
C TYR A 22 0.09 15.10 -8.38
N LYS A 23 -0.27 15.65 -7.22
CA LYS A 23 -1.34 15.07 -6.39
C LYS A 23 -2.64 14.87 -7.16
N ASP A 24 -3.07 15.85 -7.96
CA ASP A 24 -4.30 15.75 -8.74
C ASP A 24 -4.20 14.73 -9.87
N ARG A 25 -3.05 14.63 -10.54
CA ARG A 25 -2.78 13.55 -11.51
C ARG A 25 -2.84 12.16 -10.87
N MET A 26 -2.33 12.00 -9.64
CA MET A 26 -2.43 10.73 -8.91
C MET A 26 -3.89 10.42 -8.55
N ARG A 27 -4.65 11.43 -8.10
CA ARG A 27 -6.10 11.28 -7.87
C ARG A 27 -6.84 10.87 -9.13
N ASP A 28 -6.51 11.46 -10.27
CA ASP A 28 -7.14 11.15 -11.55
C ASP A 28 -6.81 9.75 -12.04
N LEU A 29 -5.58 9.27 -11.87
CA LEU A 29 -5.23 7.87 -12.11
C LEU A 29 -6.09 6.93 -11.25
N ILE A 30 -6.19 7.20 -9.94
CA ILE A 30 -7.01 6.39 -9.02
C ILE A 30 -8.50 6.43 -9.40
N ARG A 31 -9.03 7.59 -9.83
CA ARG A 31 -10.41 7.71 -10.36
C ARG A 31 -10.61 6.85 -11.60
N LYS A 32 -9.69 6.92 -12.57
CA LYS A 32 -9.73 6.08 -13.78
C LYS A 32 -9.71 4.59 -13.44
N LEU A 33 -8.91 4.17 -12.46
CA LEU A 33 -8.91 2.78 -11.99
C LEU A 33 -10.24 2.40 -11.32
N ARG A 34 -10.83 3.30 -10.54
CA ARG A 34 -12.15 3.08 -9.93
C ARG A 34 -13.24 2.92 -10.98
N GLU A 35 -13.21 3.71 -12.06
CA GLU A 35 -14.18 3.63 -13.16
C GLU A 35 -14.01 2.37 -14.01
N ASN A 36 -12.80 1.78 -14.02
CA ASN A 36 -12.44 0.63 -14.85
C ASN A 36 -12.68 -0.73 -14.18
N THR A 37 -13.30 -0.76 -13.00
CA THR A 37 -13.64 -2.01 -12.29
C THR A 37 -15.01 -1.96 -11.63
N SER A 38 -15.45 -3.07 -11.05
CA SER A 38 -16.73 -3.18 -10.38
C SER A 38 -16.77 -2.40 -9.05
N LYS A 39 -17.95 -1.88 -8.69
CA LYS A 39 -18.13 -1.00 -7.52
C LYS A 39 -17.87 -1.70 -6.18
N ASP A 40 -17.93 -3.03 -6.14
CA ASP A 40 -17.64 -3.84 -4.97
C ASP A 40 -16.15 -3.96 -4.66
N LYS A 41 -15.25 -3.64 -5.60
CA LYS A 41 -13.81 -3.70 -5.34
C LYS A 41 -13.38 -2.72 -4.26
N ILE A 42 -12.59 -3.20 -3.32
CA ILE A 42 -12.03 -2.40 -2.24
C ILE A 42 -10.76 -1.70 -2.74
N PHE A 43 -10.65 -0.39 -2.55
CA PHE A 43 -9.41 0.36 -2.84
C PHE A 43 -8.79 0.82 -1.52
N ILE A 44 -7.55 0.41 -1.27
CA ILE A 44 -6.74 0.86 -0.15
C ILE A 44 -5.52 1.58 -0.74
N THR A 45 -5.30 2.84 -0.41
CA THR A 45 -4.07 3.54 -0.82
C THR A 45 -2.96 3.23 0.17
N GLN A 46 -1.73 3.00 -0.30
CA GLN A 46 -0.56 2.84 0.56
C GLN A 46 0.24 4.13 0.59
N ASN A 47 0.45 4.66 1.81
CA ASN A 47 1.06 5.97 2.04
C ASN A 47 0.38 7.11 1.24
N GLY A 48 1.12 8.18 0.95
CA GLY A 48 0.65 9.29 0.11
C GLY A 48 -0.59 10.02 0.65
N ASN A 49 -0.83 9.99 1.96
CA ASN A 49 -2.10 10.40 2.57
C ASN A 49 -2.54 11.86 2.29
N LEU A 50 -1.65 12.74 1.80
CA LEU A 50 -2.02 14.09 1.35
C LEU A 50 -2.99 14.09 0.15
N ILE A 51 -3.10 12.99 -0.61
CA ILE A 51 -4.13 12.86 -1.66
C ILE A 51 -5.56 13.00 -1.12
N TYR A 52 -5.80 12.84 0.18
CA TYR A 52 -7.13 13.06 0.77
C TYR A 52 -7.44 14.53 1.06
N PHE A 53 -6.49 15.44 0.86
CA PHE A 53 -6.60 16.84 1.28
C PHE A 53 -6.47 17.82 0.11
N ASN A 54 -7.43 18.73 0.00
CA ASN A 54 -7.37 19.89 -0.88
C ASN A 54 -7.39 21.16 0.00
N ASN A 55 -6.37 22.01 -0.13
CA ASN A 55 -6.20 23.22 0.69
C ASN A 55 -6.39 22.98 2.20
N GLY A 56 -5.77 21.91 2.72
CA GLY A 56 -5.79 21.52 4.14
C GLY A 56 -7.12 20.93 4.63
N LYS A 57 -8.12 20.77 3.76
CA LYS A 57 -9.42 20.15 4.09
C LYS A 57 -9.59 18.84 3.34
N ILE A 58 -10.38 17.92 3.89
CA ILE A 58 -10.69 16.66 3.21
C ILE A 58 -11.40 16.95 1.88
N ASP A 59 -10.82 16.46 0.79
CA ASP A 59 -11.44 16.42 -0.52
C ASP A 59 -12.53 15.34 -0.52
N LYS A 60 -13.78 15.74 -0.28
CA LYS A 60 -14.92 14.81 -0.19
C LYS A 60 -15.18 14.05 -1.50
N ASP A 61 -14.86 14.64 -2.64
CA ASP A 61 -15.07 14.02 -3.94
C ASP A 61 -14.05 12.94 -4.23
N PHE A 62 -12.80 13.14 -3.81
CA PHE A 62 -11.82 12.06 -3.84
C PHE A 62 -12.01 11.04 -2.72
N PHE A 63 -12.43 11.48 -1.52
CA PHE A 63 -12.58 10.62 -0.35
C PHE A 63 -13.53 9.42 -0.60
N LYS A 64 -14.58 9.59 -1.42
CA LYS A 64 -15.52 8.53 -1.78
C LYS A 64 -14.97 7.48 -2.76
N ILE A 65 -13.82 7.75 -3.40
CA ILE A 65 -13.22 6.88 -4.44
C ILE A 65 -12.54 5.65 -3.81
N THR A 66 -12.01 5.78 -2.61
CA THR A 66 -11.29 4.71 -1.89
C THR A 66 -12.04 4.24 -0.65
N ASN A 67 -11.73 3.05 -0.16
CA ASN A 67 -12.37 2.43 1.00
C ASN A 67 -11.51 2.52 2.27
N GLY A 68 -10.19 2.54 2.11
CA GLY A 68 -9.21 2.61 3.19
C GLY A 68 -7.92 3.30 2.77
N THR A 69 -7.02 3.49 3.73
CA THR A 69 -5.64 3.91 3.48
C THR A 69 -4.69 3.19 4.42
N THR A 70 -3.40 3.21 4.10
CA THR A 70 -2.35 2.77 5.00
C THR A 70 -1.39 3.89 5.40
N GLN A 71 -0.64 3.66 6.47
CA GLN A 71 0.55 4.41 6.80
C GLN A 71 1.68 3.46 7.17
N GLU A 72 2.74 3.50 6.39
CA GLU A 72 3.98 2.76 6.55
C GLU A 72 5.16 3.75 6.67
N SER A 73 5.83 3.90 7.80
CA SER A 73 5.45 3.44 9.14
C SER A 73 4.83 4.58 9.95
N LEU A 74 4.18 4.24 11.08
CA LEU A 74 3.57 5.24 11.97
C LEU A 74 4.29 5.35 13.32
N PHE A 75 4.23 4.31 14.15
CA PHE A 75 4.72 4.36 15.53
C PHE A 75 6.14 3.80 15.70
N TYR A 76 6.52 2.78 14.91
CA TYR A 76 7.85 2.19 14.94
C TYR A 76 8.35 1.87 13.53
N GLY A 77 9.64 2.08 13.28
CA GLY A 77 10.27 1.73 12.00
C GLY A 77 10.50 2.88 11.02
N TYR A 78 10.23 4.12 11.43
CA TYR A 78 10.39 5.29 10.56
C TYR A 78 11.84 5.43 10.06
N GLU A 79 12.02 5.82 8.78
CA GLU A 79 13.32 5.86 8.09
C GLU A 79 14.09 4.54 8.14
N LEU A 80 13.40 3.40 8.02
CA LEU A 80 13.99 2.06 8.04
C LEU A 80 14.75 1.76 9.35
N LYS A 81 14.34 2.37 10.48
CA LYS A 81 14.96 2.16 11.79
C LYS A 81 14.22 1.09 12.59
N PHE A 82 14.62 -0.17 12.40
CA PHE A 82 13.98 -1.32 13.02
C PHE A 82 13.95 -1.22 14.55
N ASN A 83 12.83 -1.58 15.19
CA ASN A 83 12.61 -1.48 16.65
C ASN A 83 12.73 -0.06 17.24
N LYS A 84 12.84 1.00 16.42
CA LYS A 84 12.94 2.37 16.92
C LYS A 84 11.58 3.07 16.87
N PRO A 85 11.18 3.74 17.97
CA PRO A 85 9.97 4.55 17.95
C PRO A 85 10.15 5.72 16.98
N THR A 86 9.09 6.04 16.25
CA THR A 86 9.00 7.27 15.46
C THR A 86 9.03 8.47 16.41
N SER A 87 9.81 9.49 16.05
CA SER A 87 9.90 10.72 16.85
C SER A 87 8.52 11.37 17.04
N GLU A 88 8.29 12.03 18.18
CA GLU A 88 6.99 12.67 18.46
C GLU A 88 6.59 13.71 17.40
N LYS A 89 7.56 14.45 16.85
CA LYS A 89 7.31 15.42 15.79
C LYS A 89 6.70 14.74 14.55
N VAL A 90 7.40 13.74 14.02
CA VAL A 90 6.95 12.99 12.82
C VAL A 90 5.64 12.27 13.10
N LYS A 91 5.51 11.63 14.26
CA LYS A 91 4.29 10.94 14.66
C LYS A 91 3.09 11.89 14.68
N LYS A 92 3.27 13.10 15.21
CA LYS A 92 2.23 14.14 15.20
C LYS A 92 1.85 14.53 13.77
N GLU A 93 2.82 14.79 12.90
CA GLU A 93 2.58 15.16 11.49
C GLU A 93 1.79 14.08 10.74
N LEU A 94 2.14 12.81 10.93
CA LEU A 94 1.40 11.68 10.34
C LEU A 94 -0.02 11.56 10.91
N LEU A 95 -0.17 11.69 12.24
CA LEU A 95 -1.49 11.63 12.89
C LEU A 95 -2.39 12.80 12.52
N ASP A 96 -1.84 14.01 12.32
CA ASP A 96 -2.59 15.19 11.87
C ASP A 96 -3.25 14.94 10.49
N MET A 97 -2.67 14.06 9.65
CA MET A 97 -3.27 13.62 8.38
C MET A 97 -4.25 12.45 8.57
N LEU A 98 -3.92 11.46 9.40
CA LEU A 98 -4.68 10.21 9.49
C LEU A 98 -5.94 10.31 10.35
N ILE A 99 -5.92 11.12 11.41
CA ILE A 99 -7.05 11.27 12.33
C ILE A 99 -8.29 11.84 11.61
N PRO A 100 -8.20 12.92 10.81
CA PRO A 100 -9.34 13.41 10.02
C PRO A 100 -9.90 12.36 9.06
N ILE A 101 -9.04 11.53 8.45
CA ILE A 101 -9.44 10.46 7.55
C ILE A 101 -10.25 9.39 8.30
N SER A 102 -9.73 8.93 9.45
CA SER A 102 -10.40 7.93 10.30
C SER A 102 -11.71 8.44 10.90
N ASN A 103 -11.75 9.69 11.37
CA ASN A 103 -12.95 10.29 11.96
C ASN A 103 -14.11 10.42 10.96
N LEU A 104 -13.83 10.50 9.64
CA LEU A 104 -14.84 10.46 8.58
C LEU A 104 -15.22 9.04 8.15
N GLY A 105 -14.74 8.02 8.85
CA GLY A 105 -15.15 6.63 8.72
C GLY A 105 -14.35 5.79 7.72
N LYS A 106 -13.24 6.31 7.18
CA LYS A 106 -12.31 5.53 6.34
C LYS A 106 -11.37 4.72 7.22
N ILE A 107 -11.19 3.44 6.91
CA ILE A 107 -10.31 2.56 7.68
C ILE A 107 -8.85 2.91 7.41
N VAL A 108 -8.07 3.01 8.49
CA VAL A 108 -6.62 3.27 8.45
C VAL A 108 -5.89 2.03 8.95
N LEU A 109 -5.12 1.41 8.07
CA LEU A 109 -4.24 0.27 8.36
C LEU A 109 -2.81 0.79 8.60
N THR A 110 -2.22 0.57 9.77
CA THR A 110 -0.88 1.10 10.04
C THR A 110 0.15 -0.02 10.16
N ILE A 111 1.23 0.12 9.40
CA ILE A 111 2.33 -0.85 9.34
C ILE A 111 3.47 -0.31 10.20
N ASN A 112 4.03 -1.16 11.05
CA ASN A 112 5.13 -0.81 11.96
C ASN A 112 6.20 -1.88 11.89
N TYR A 113 7.45 -1.53 12.19
CA TYR A 113 8.58 -2.46 12.07
C TYR A 113 9.30 -2.71 13.38
N GLY A 114 9.30 -3.99 13.79
CA GLY A 114 9.96 -4.40 15.00
C GLY A 114 9.59 -5.79 15.49
N LYS A 115 10.05 -6.12 16.70
CA LYS A 115 9.86 -7.39 17.41
C LYS A 115 9.70 -7.14 18.91
N GLY A 116 8.94 -8.00 19.58
CA GLY A 116 8.83 -8.03 21.03
C GLY A 116 7.44 -7.67 21.56
N LYS A 117 7.06 -8.31 22.68
CA LYS A 117 5.73 -8.18 23.29
C LYS A 117 5.42 -6.75 23.71
N ASN A 118 6.40 -6.01 24.25
CA ASN A 118 6.20 -4.63 24.70
C ASN A 118 5.81 -3.69 23.55
N ILE A 119 6.41 -3.84 22.37
CA ILE A 119 6.06 -3.05 21.19
C ILE A 119 4.64 -3.41 20.73
N LYS A 120 4.30 -4.70 20.67
CA LYS A 120 2.93 -5.14 20.33
C LYS A 120 1.88 -4.57 21.28
N SER A 121 2.10 -4.64 22.60
CA SER A 121 1.16 -4.09 23.59
C SER A 121 1.04 -2.56 23.50
N ASN A 122 2.13 -1.85 23.22
CA ASN A 122 2.08 -0.40 22.98
C ASN A 122 1.27 -0.08 21.71
N LEU A 123 1.54 -0.77 20.61
CA LEU A 123 0.82 -0.63 19.35
C LEU A 123 -0.68 -0.90 19.51
N GLU A 124 -1.06 -1.93 20.27
CA GLU A 124 -2.47 -2.22 20.54
C GLU A 124 -3.16 -1.05 21.29
N SER A 125 -2.46 -0.43 22.24
CA SER A 125 -2.95 0.74 22.97
C SER A 125 -3.07 1.97 22.06
N GLU A 126 -2.06 2.25 21.24
CA GLU A 126 -2.08 3.39 20.31
C GLU A 126 -3.18 3.26 19.26
N ALA A 127 -3.36 2.07 18.66
CA ALA A 127 -4.40 1.83 17.67
C ALA A 127 -5.81 2.08 18.22
N LYS A 128 -6.06 1.70 19.49
CA LYS A 128 -7.35 1.93 20.16
C LYS A 128 -7.71 3.43 20.28
N LYS A 129 -6.72 4.31 20.44
CA LYS A 129 -6.95 5.76 20.58
C LYS A 129 -7.53 6.40 19.31
N PHE A 130 -7.20 5.85 18.14
CA PHE A 130 -7.53 6.44 16.83
C PHE A 130 -8.42 5.56 15.96
N ASN A 131 -8.90 4.44 16.51
CA ASN A 131 -9.65 3.42 15.80
C ASN A 131 -8.93 2.90 14.53
N PHE A 132 -7.62 2.68 14.66
CA PHE A 132 -6.80 2.08 13.60
C PHE A 132 -6.73 0.56 13.76
N VAL A 133 -6.42 -0.13 12.66
CA VAL A 133 -5.93 -1.51 12.70
C VAL A 133 -4.43 -1.45 12.44
N ASN A 134 -3.62 -2.11 13.27
CA ASN A 134 -2.18 -2.03 13.11
C ASN A 134 -1.48 -3.37 13.25
N GLU A 135 -0.33 -3.45 12.60
CA GLU A 135 0.50 -4.65 12.60
C GLU A 135 1.97 -4.30 12.82
N LEU A 136 2.70 -5.30 13.32
CA LEU A 136 4.14 -5.24 13.59
C LEU A 136 4.86 -6.26 12.71
N LEU A 137 5.44 -5.78 11.61
CA LEU A 137 6.20 -6.59 10.68
C LEU A 137 7.63 -6.82 11.19
N PRO A 138 8.18 -8.03 10.99
CA PRO A 138 9.51 -8.41 11.49
C PRO A 138 10.67 -7.95 10.59
N SER A 139 10.38 -7.40 9.40
CA SER A 139 11.35 -6.85 8.45
C SER A 139 10.66 -5.85 7.49
N PHE A 140 11.43 -4.98 6.85
CA PHE A 140 10.91 -3.93 5.95
C PHE A 140 10.39 -4.46 4.62
N GLU A 141 10.88 -5.63 4.21
CA GLU A 141 10.61 -6.21 2.91
C GLU A 141 9.26 -6.95 2.85
N ALA A 142 8.47 -6.99 3.94
CA ALA A 142 7.17 -7.68 3.97
C ALA A 142 7.23 -9.09 3.35
N ARG A 143 8.25 -9.87 3.72
CA ARG A 143 8.57 -11.21 3.17
C ARG A 143 8.32 -12.36 4.14
N GLU A 144 7.77 -12.06 5.31
CA GLU A 144 7.57 -13.01 6.41
C GLU A 144 6.13 -12.91 6.91
N ILE A 145 5.50 -14.06 7.15
CA ILE A 145 4.24 -14.11 7.88
C ILE A 145 4.52 -13.74 9.33
N HIS A 146 3.88 -12.67 9.80
CA HIS A 146 3.93 -12.25 11.20
C HIS A 146 2.76 -12.80 12.00
N GLU A 147 2.89 -12.74 13.32
CA GLU A 147 1.76 -12.95 14.23
C GLU A 147 0.96 -11.66 14.34
N PRO A 148 -0.38 -11.69 14.27
CA PRO A 148 -1.19 -10.49 14.39
C PRO A 148 -0.99 -9.79 15.75
N ILE A 149 -1.28 -8.49 15.81
CA ILE A 149 -1.33 -7.77 17.09
C ILE A 149 -2.60 -8.14 17.87
N LYS A 150 -3.76 -8.01 17.24
CA LYS A 150 -5.02 -8.58 17.75
C LYS A 150 -5.15 -9.98 17.18
N GLY A 151 -5.13 -11.00 18.04
CA GLY A 151 -5.19 -12.41 17.66
C GLY A 151 -6.26 -12.72 16.59
N PHE A 152 -6.17 -13.91 15.99
CA PHE A 152 -7.08 -14.29 14.90
C PHE A 152 -8.55 -14.21 15.31
N ASN A 153 -9.35 -13.71 14.38
CA ASN A 153 -10.78 -13.48 14.53
C ASN A 153 -11.53 -14.51 13.70
N GLN A 154 -12.61 -15.08 14.24
CA GLN A 154 -13.39 -16.14 13.59
C GLN A 154 -14.67 -15.65 12.92
N ASN A 155 -14.95 -14.34 12.99
CA ASN A 155 -16.10 -13.73 12.32
C ASN A 155 -15.87 -13.62 10.81
N ASP A 156 -16.96 -13.64 10.06
CA ASP A 156 -16.96 -13.28 8.64
C ASP A 156 -16.60 -11.81 8.45
N ILE A 157 -15.71 -11.55 7.50
CA ILE A 157 -15.25 -10.21 7.13
C ILE A 157 -15.89 -9.83 5.78
N TYR A 158 -16.83 -8.89 5.80
CA TYR A 158 -17.54 -8.41 4.61
C TYR A 158 -16.97 -7.09 4.10
N SER A 159 -16.31 -6.33 4.97
CA SER A 159 -15.75 -5.02 4.69
C SER A 159 -14.51 -4.75 5.56
N LEU A 160 -13.77 -3.68 5.23
CA LEU A 160 -12.62 -3.26 6.04
C LEU A 160 -12.98 -2.90 7.49
N LYS A 161 -14.25 -2.56 7.78
CA LYS A 161 -14.70 -2.20 9.13
C LYS A 161 -14.81 -3.41 10.06
N ASP A 162 -14.94 -4.61 9.50
CA ASP A 162 -15.09 -5.85 10.27
C ASP A 162 -13.73 -6.41 10.72
N ALA A 163 -12.65 -5.94 10.10
CA ALA A 163 -11.30 -6.46 10.30
C ALA A 163 -10.65 -5.95 11.60
N GLN A 164 -9.98 -6.85 12.31
CA GLN A 164 -9.25 -6.58 13.54
C GLN A 164 -7.73 -6.75 13.38
N ASN A 165 -7.30 -7.43 12.33
CA ASN A 165 -5.90 -7.69 11.99
C ASN A 165 -5.74 -7.79 10.47
N PHE A 166 -4.50 -7.74 9.99
CA PHE A 166 -4.21 -7.97 8.57
C PHE A 166 -2.82 -8.58 8.37
N LEU A 167 -2.67 -9.38 7.32
CA LEU A 167 -1.35 -9.78 6.83
C LEU A 167 -0.87 -8.76 5.80
N CYS A 168 0.42 -8.43 5.83
CA CYS A 168 1.11 -7.71 4.77
C CYS A 168 2.29 -8.56 4.32
N LEU A 169 2.17 -9.16 3.14
CA LEU A 169 3.14 -10.10 2.58
C LEU A 169 3.29 -9.84 1.07
N LEU A 170 4.13 -8.86 0.76
CA LEU A 170 4.27 -8.27 -0.58
C LEU A 170 5.46 -8.87 -1.36
N ASN A 171 6.39 -9.54 -0.68
CA ASN A 171 7.55 -10.17 -1.33
C ASN A 171 7.58 -11.68 -1.02
N PRO A 172 6.87 -12.51 -1.79
CA PRO A 172 6.75 -13.94 -1.56
C PRO A 172 7.94 -14.76 -2.12
N GLU A 173 9.07 -14.14 -2.41
CA GLU A 173 10.26 -14.79 -3.03
C GLU A 173 10.85 -15.95 -2.21
N LYS A 174 10.55 -16.03 -0.92
CA LYS A 174 10.98 -17.14 -0.06
C LYS A 174 10.20 -18.43 -0.34
N PHE A 175 9.02 -18.35 -0.95
CA PHE A 175 8.23 -19.52 -1.32
C PHE A 175 8.71 -20.02 -2.69
N LYS A 176 8.89 -21.34 -2.80
CA LYS A 176 9.38 -21.98 -4.02
C LYS A 176 8.46 -21.76 -5.22
N ASP A 177 7.16 -21.81 -4.97
CA ASP A 177 6.11 -21.70 -5.98
C ASP A 177 4.79 -21.21 -5.37
N LEU A 178 3.80 -20.98 -6.24
CA LEU A 178 2.46 -20.54 -5.83
C LEU A 178 1.75 -21.52 -4.90
N GLU A 179 2.05 -22.82 -4.95
CA GLU A 179 1.38 -23.82 -4.11
C GLU A 179 1.87 -23.71 -2.67
N GLU A 180 3.19 -23.63 -2.46
CA GLU A 180 3.77 -23.39 -1.15
C GLU A 180 3.29 -22.07 -0.54
N TYR A 181 3.27 -21.01 -1.35
CA TYR A 181 2.77 -19.70 -0.91
C TYR A 181 1.29 -19.73 -0.54
N MET A 182 0.45 -20.35 -1.36
CA MET A 182 -0.98 -20.51 -1.08
C MET A 182 -1.23 -21.28 0.21
N ASN A 183 -0.48 -22.37 0.43
CA ASN A 183 -0.60 -23.18 1.64
C ASN A 183 -0.20 -22.38 2.89
N ALA A 184 0.87 -21.59 2.80
CA ALA A 184 1.28 -20.70 3.89
C ALA A 184 0.18 -19.66 4.22
N LEU A 185 -0.43 -19.04 3.22
CA LEU A 185 -1.54 -18.09 3.41
C LEU A 185 -2.80 -18.75 3.99
N LYS A 186 -3.12 -19.98 3.58
CA LYS A 186 -4.26 -20.75 4.11
C LYS A 186 -4.11 -21.15 5.57
N ASN A 187 -2.88 -21.31 6.04
CA ASN A 187 -2.57 -21.68 7.42
C ASN A 187 -2.60 -20.49 8.39
N THR A 188 -3.21 -19.37 7.99
CA THR A 188 -3.40 -18.18 8.83
C THR A 188 -4.86 -17.73 8.77
N ASP A 189 -5.34 -17.11 9.85
CA ASP A 189 -6.73 -16.64 9.98
C ASP A 189 -6.82 -15.10 10.03
N PHE A 190 -5.93 -14.41 9.31
CA PHE A 190 -6.00 -12.96 9.17
C PHE A 190 -7.32 -12.52 8.51
N ASP A 191 -7.88 -11.40 8.97
CA ASP A 191 -9.12 -10.83 8.46
C ASP A 191 -8.96 -10.24 7.06
N ILE A 192 -7.79 -9.67 6.78
CA ILE A 192 -7.40 -9.13 5.47
C ILE A 192 -6.04 -9.70 5.09
N LEU A 193 -5.92 -10.21 3.87
CA LEU A 193 -4.65 -10.51 3.23
C LEU A 193 -4.28 -9.37 2.28
N LEU A 194 -3.25 -8.60 2.61
CA LEU A 194 -2.57 -7.69 1.69
C LEU A 194 -1.38 -8.45 1.09
N ILE A 195 -1.51 -8.91 -0.15
CA ILE A 195 -0.59 -9.89 -0.73
C ILE A 195 -0.16 -9.55 -2.15
N GLU A 196 1.05 -9.95 -2.50
CA GLU A 196 1.47 -10.08 -3.90
C GLU A 196 0.65 -11.21 -4.57
N PRO A 197 -0.06 -10.96 -5.68
CA PRO A 197 -0.92 -11.95 -6.32
C PRO A 197 -0.18 -12.97 -7.20
N SER A 198 1.15 -12.87 -7.33
CA SER A 198 1.95 -13.69 -8.24
C SER A 198 3.31 -14.12 -7.66
N ILE A 199 3.87 -15.21 -8.20
CA ILE A 199 5.27 -15.59 -7.98
C ILE A 199 5.92 -15.77 -9.33
N ASN A 200 7.05 -15.09 -9.56
CA ASN A 200 7.80 -15.15 -10.81
C ASN A 200 6.91 -14.92 -12.06
N GLY A 201 5.97 -13.97 -11.96
CA GLY A 201 5.03 -13.63 -13.03
C GLY A 201 3.86 -14.60 -13.23
N LYS A 202 3.81 -15.72 -12.48
CA LYS A 202 2.65 -16.62 -12.46
C LYS A 202 1.66 -16.14 -11.40
N PHE A 203 0.45 -15.78 -11.82
CA PHE A 203 -0.62 -15.32 -10.93
C PHE A 203 -1.37 -16.49 -10.31
N PHE A 204 -1.96 -16.25 -9.13
CA PHE A 204 -3.01 -17.12 -8.62
C PHE A 204 -4.16 -17.21 -9.64
N SER A 205 -4.78 -18.38 -9.75
CA SER A 205 -6.03 -18.54 -10.47
C SER A 205 -7.23 -18.06 -9.65
N LYS A 206 -8.36 -17.83 -10.32
CA LYS A 206 -9.63 -17.47 -9.66
C LYS A 206 -10.03 -18.44 -8.54
N ASN A 207 -9.91 -19.75 -8.77
CA ASN A 207 -10.23 -20.75 -7.75
C ASN A 207 -9.28 -20.69 -6.54
N GLN A 208 -8.01 -20.34 -6.76
CA GLN A 208 -7.06 -20.18 -5.67
C GLN A 208 -7.38 -18.94 -4.82
N ILE A 209 -7.70 -17.81 -5.46
CA ILE A 209 -8.15 -16.60 -4.77
C ILE A 209 -9.45 -16.85 -4.01
N GLU A 210 -10.47 -17.47 -4.61
CA GLU A 210 -11.71 -17.82 -3.91
C GLU A 210 -11.47 -18.75 -2.72
N SER A 211 -10.52 -19.68 -2.83
CA SER A 211 -10.13 -20.50 -1.69
C SER A 211 -9.39 -19.71 -0.61
N LEU A 212 -8.62 -18.67 -0.98
CA LEU A 212 -7.95 -17.78 -0.04
C LEU A 212 -8.93 -16.83 0.67
N LYS A 213 -10.14 -16.61 0.17
CA LYS A 213 -11.16 -15.80 0.86
C LYS A 213 -11.81 -16.50 2.07
N LYS A 214 -11.37 -17.71 2.40
CA LYS A 214 -11.83 -18.46 3.57
C LYS A 214 -10.69 -18.66 4.56
N LYS A 215 -10.99 -18.45 5.84
CA LYS A 215 -10.16 -18.81 6.98
C LYS A 215 -10.21 -20.32 7.21
N SER A 216 -9.35 -20.84 8.09
CA SER A 216 -9.31 -22.25 8.46
C SER A 216 -10.64 -22.76 9.03
N SER A 217 -11.39 -21.91 9.72
CA SER A 217 -12.75 -22.19 10.23
C SER A 217 -13.84 -22.17 9.16
N GLY A 218 -13.55 -21.72 7.95
CA GLY A 218 -14.52 -21.52 6.88
C GLY A 218 -15.16 -20.13 6.85
N SER A 219 -14.92 -19.29 7.86
CA SER A 219 -15.36 -17.89 7.87
C SER A 219 -14.68 -17.06 6.77
N LYS A 220 -15.35 -16.02 6.32
CA LYS A 220 -14.88 -15.15 5.23
C LYS A 220 -13.74 -14.24 5.69
N ARG A 221 -12.75 -14.03 4.82
CA ARG A 221 -11.73 -12.97 4.90
C ARG A 221 -11.60 -12.25 3.55
N LEU A 222 -10.95 -11.09 3.55
CA LEU A 222 -10.71 -10.30 2.34
C LEU A 222 -9.33 -10.58 1.75
N VAL A 223 -9.26 -10.72 0.42
CA VAL A 223 -8.01 -10.85 -0.32
C VAL A 223 -7.79 -9.60 -1.18
N ILE A 224 -6.76 -8.82 -0.85
CA ILE A 224 -6.42 -7.55 -1.49
C ILE A 224 -5.05 -7.71 -2.18
N ALA A 225 -5.01 -7.47 -3.49
CA ALA A 225 -3.77 -7.58 -4.26
C ALA A 225 -2.91 -6.31 -4.18
N TYR A 226 -1.60 -6.50 -4.01
CA TYR A 226 -0.59 -5.48 -4.24
C TYR A 226 -0.67 -4.95 -5.67
N PHE A 227 -0.61 -3.63 -5.80
CA PHE A 227 -0.71 -2.95 -7.09
C PHE A 227 0.03 -1.60 -7.07
N SER A 228 1.29 -1.59 -7.50
CA SER A 228 2.05 -0.34 -7.70
C SER A 228 1.48 0.47 -8.86
N ILE A 229 1.17 1.75 -8.62
CA ILE A 229 0.60 2.65 -9.64
C ILE A 229 1.46 3.89 -9.94
N GLY A 230 2.40 4.23 -9.06
CA GLY A 230 3.37 5.32 -9.23
C GLY A 230 4.77 4.87 -9.67
N GLU A 231 5.06 3.57 -9.62
CA GLU A 231 6.35 2.99 -10.02
C GLU A 231 6.19 1.73 -10.88
N ALA A 232 7.07 1.58 -11.87
CA ALA A 232 7.23 0.37 -12.67
C ALA A 232 8.24 -0.58 -12.02
N GLU A 233 7.99 -1.88 -12.11
CA GLU A 233 8.82 -2.91 -11.49
C GLU A 233 9.43 -3.82 -12.56
N ASN A 234 10.76 -3.94 -12.61
CA ASN A 234 11.44 -4.63 -13.71
C ASN A 234 11.30 -6.16 -13.71
N TYR A 235 10.78 -6.71 -12.61
CA TYR A 235 10.45 -8.13 -12.46
C TYR A 235 8.99 -8.45 -12.86
N ARG A 236 8.19 -7.46 -13.27
CA ARG A 236 6.82 -7.68 -13.74
C ARG A 236 6.78 -8.12 -15.19
N TYR A 237 5.73 -8.86 -15.55
CA TYR A 237 5.53 -9.35 -16.93
C TYR A 237 5.42 -8.23 -17.98
N TYR A 238 5.04 -7.01 -17.59
CA TYR A 238 4.90 -5.89 -18.51
C TYR A 238 6.25 -5.24 -18.86
N TRP A 239 7.30 -5.51 -18.07
CA TRP A 239 8.62 -4.93 -18.29
C TRP A 239 9.22 -5.49 -19.59
N LYS A 240 9.49 -4.60 -20.54
CA LYS A 240 10.08 -5.00 -21.82
C LYS A 240 11.60 -5.04 -21.68
N LYS A 241 12.24 -6.12 -22.15
CA LYS A 241 13.71 -6.27 -22.09
C LYS A 241 14.46 -5.07 -22.70
N SER A 242 13.93 -4.44 -23.74
CA SER A 242 14.51 -3.24 -24.37
C SER A 242 14.59 -2.02 -23.44
N TRP A 243 13.82 -1.99 -22.35
CA TRP A 243 13.88 -0.91 -21.37
C TRP A 243 15.17 -0.97 -20.52
N ASN A 244 15.86 -2.11 -20.48
CA ASN A 244 17.16 -2.21 -19.79
C ASN A 244 18.27 -1.42 -20.50
N ASP A 245 18.14 -1.22 -21.82
CA ASP A 245 19.12 -0.47 -22.62
C ASP A 245 18.73 1.01 -22.73
N LYS A 246 17.43 1.28 -22.86
CA LYS A 246 16.87 2.63 -22.93
C LYS A 246 15.47 2.68 -22.34
N TYR A 247 15.32 3.46 -21.28
CA TYR A 247 14.02 3.74 -20.67
C TYR A 247 13.07 4.45 -21.64
N PRO A 248 11.78 4.09 -21.67
CA PRO A 248 10.73 4.96 -22.19
C PRO A 248 10.77 6.32 -21.48
N ASP A 249 10.35 7.39 -22.16
CA ASP A 249 10.40 8.76 -21.62
C ASP A 249 9.54 8.97 -20.37
N TRP A 250 8.62 8.05 -20.08
CA TRP A 250 7.79 8.03 -18.88
C TRP A 250 8.44 7.32 -17.69
N ILE A 251 9.53 6.58 -17.87
CA ILE A 251 10.36 6.08 -16.77
C ILE A 251 11.42 7.14 -16.44
N VAL A 252 11.47 7.56 -15.18
CA VAL A 252 12.31 8.68 -14.72
C VAL A 252 13.67 8.19 -14.21
N GLU A 253 13.68 7.43 -13.12
CA GLU A 253 14.88 6.84 -12.54
C GLU A 253 14.53 5.63 -11.66
N GLU A 254 15.52 4.78 -11.36
CA GLU A 254 15.35 3.70 -10.38
C GLU A 254 15.19 4.28 -8.96
N ASN A 255 14.26 3.72 -8.20
CA ASN A 255 14.08 4.03 -6.80
C ASN A 255 15.26 3.48 -5.99
N ARG A 256 16.06 4.38 -5.42
CA ARG A 256 17.30 4.02 -4.70
C ARG A 256 17.06 3.20 -3.43
N ASN A 257 15.86 3.25 -2.87
CA ASN A 257 15.50 2.47 -1.69
C ASN A 257 14.98 1.07 -2.05
N TRP A 258 14.49 0.89 -3.28
CA TRP A 258 13.80 -0.30 -3.74
C TRP A 258 14.34 -0.72 -5.11
N SER A 259 15.44 -1.49 -5.10
CA SER A 259 16.07 -2.00 -6.31
C SER A 259 15.05 -2.70 -7.21
N GLY A 260 15.09 -2.41 -8.51
CA GLY A 260 14.15 -2.95 -9.48
C GLY A 260 12.82 -2.21 -9.58
N ASN A 261 12.57 -1.20 -8.74
CA ASN A 261 11.41 -0.31 -8.84
C ASN A 261 11.85 1.01 -9.48
N TYR A 262 11.02 1.58 -10.35
CA TYR A 262 11.36 2.73 -11.19
C TYR A 262 10.25 3.77 -11.11
N ILE A 263 10.61 4.99 -10.74
CA ILE A 263 9.68 6.11 -10.68
C ILE A 263 9.16 6.42 -12.08
N VAL A 264 7.85 6.53 -12.24
CA VAL A 264 7.23 6.83 -13.53
C VAL A 264 6.46 8.14 -13.50
N LYS A 265 6.35 8.78 -14.67
CA LYS A 265 5.36 9.81 -14.94
C LYS A 265 3.99 9.13 -14.99
N TYR A 266 3.36 8.91 -13.85
CA TYR A 266 2.15 8.09 -13.73
C TYR A 266 0.92 8.65 -14.48
N TRP A 267 1.00 9.88 -14.98
CA TRP A 267 0.01 10.50 -15.89
C TRP A 267 0.27 10.22 -17.38
N ASP A 268 1.34 9.50 -17.72
CA ASP A 268 1.64 9.12 -19.09
C ASP A 268 0.70 8.04 -19.60
N ILE A 269 0.20 8.20 -20.83
CA ILE A 269 -0.83 7.32 -21.40
C ILE A 269 -0.37 5.87 -21.56
N GLU A 270 0.92 5.64 -21.83
CA GLU A 270 1.46 4.28 -21.98
C GLU A 270 1.53 3.58 -20.61
N TRP A 271 1.91 4.32 -19.56
CA TRP A 271 1.85 3.80 -18.19
C TRP A 271 0.42 3.53 -17.73
N GLU A 272 -0.51 4.47 -17.97
CA GLU A 272 -1.93 4.28 -17.63
C GLU A 272 -2.50 3.01 -18.28
N LYS A 273 -2.09 2.71 -19.52
CA LYS A 273 -2.48 1.49 -20.21
C LYS A 273 -1.93 0.24 -19.53
N ILE A 274 -0.64 0.23 -19.16
CA ILE A 274 -0.01 -0.89 -18.43
C ILE A 274 -0.75 -1.15 -17.12
N VAL A 275 -1.04 -0.10 -16.35
CA VAL A 275 -1.76 -0.20 -15.08
C VAL A 275 -3.17 -0.74 -15.30
N LYS A 276 -3.93 -0.25 -16.30
CA LYS A 276 -5.27 -0.79 -16.63
C LYS A 276 -5.24 -2.26 -17.04
N ASP A 277 -4.27 -2.66 -17.87
CA ASP A 277 -4.10 -4.06 -18.26
C ASP A 277 -3.74 -4.95 -17.06
N TYR A 278 -2.93 -4.44 -16.12
CA TYR A 278 -2.62 -5.13 -14.88
C TYR A 278 -3.86 -5.27 -14.00
N GLN A 279 -4.64 -4.20 -13.82
CA GLN A 279 -5.90 -4.23 -13.07
C GLN A 279 -6.87 -5.28 -13.62
N LYS A 280 -6.99 -5.38 -14.95
CA LYS A 280 -7.83 -6.40 -15.60
C LYS A 280 -7.41 -7.81 -15.21
N LYS A 281 -6.10 -8.10 -15.13
CA LYS A 281 -5.62 -9.41 -14.63
C LYS A 281 -6.02 -9.65 -13.18
N LEU A 282 -5.94 -8.63 -12.31
CA LEU A 282 -6.39 -8.73 -10.92
C LEU A 282 -7.89 -9.02 -10.84
N ASP A 283 -8.70 -8.42 -11.72
CA ASP A 283 -10.13 -8.69 -11.81
C ASP A 283 -10.44 -10.10 -12.29
N GLU A 284 -9.71 -10.62 -13.27
CA GLU A 284 -9.85 -11.98 -13.81
C GLU A 284 -9.59 -13.05 -12.74
N ILE A 285 -8.60 -12.83 -11.86
CA ILE A 285 -8.31 -13.74 -10.74
C ILE A 285 -9.24 -13.50 -9.54
N GLY A 286 -10.07 -12.45 -9.56
CA GLY A 286 -11.19 -12.29 -8.64
C GLY A 286 -10.82 -11.82 -7.23
N VAL A 287 -9.76 -11.03 -7.04
CA VAL A 287 -9.45 -10.44 -5.72
C VAL A 287 -10.57 -9.50 -5.23
N ASP A 288 -10.71 -9.31 -3.93
CA ASP A 288 -11.75 -8.43 -3.35
C ASP A 288 -11.39 -6.95 -3.50
N GLY A 289 -10.13 -6.63 -3.79
CA GLY A 289 -9.68 -5.26 -3.96
C GLY A 289 -8.18 -5.14 -4.23
N TYR A 290 -7.70 -3.89 -4.18
CA TYR A 290 -6.31 -3.54 -4.46
C TYR A 290 -5.73 -2.66 -3.35
N LEU A 291 -4.47 -2.94 -3.04
CA LEU A 291 -3.57 -2.08 -2.30
C LEU A 291 -2.79 -1.26 -3.34
N LEU A 292 -3.27 -0.04 -3.58
CA LEU A 292 -2.66 0.89 -4.51
C LEU A 292 -1.41 1.46 -3.88
N ASP A 293 -0.26 0.95 -4.28
CA ASP A 293 1.04 1.35 -3.76
C ASP A 293 1.70 2.42 -4.63
N THR A 294 2.76 3.02 -4.08
CA THR A 294 3.53 4.12 -4.69
C THR A 294 2.66 5.34 -5.00
N VAL A 295 1.61 5.53 -4.20
CA VAL A 295 0.75 6.71 -4.24
C VAL A 295 1.56 7.96 -3.88
N ASP A 296 2.49 7.84 -2.93
CA ASP A 296 3.40 8.90 -2.49
C ASP A 296 4.44 9.34 -3.54
N THR A 297 4.53 8.69 -4.71
CA THR A 297 5.36 9.16 -5.83
C THR A 297 4.97 10.58 -6.27
N HIS A 298 3.77 11.08 -5.97
CA HIS A 298 3.47 12.50 -6.19
C HIS A 298 4.39 13.44 -5.42
N TYR A 299 4.79 13.13 -4.17
CA TYR A 299 5.73 13.95 -3.41
C TYR A 299 7.06 14.13 -4.13
N TYR A 300 7.56 13.07 -4.77
CA TYR A 300 8.81 13.12 -5.55
C TYR A 300 8.77 14.20 -6.65
N PHE A 301 7.66 14.33 -7.36
CA PHE A 301 7.52 15.32 -8.44
C PHE A 301 7.24 16.73 -7.91
N GLU A 302 6.46 16.84 -6.83
CA GLU A 302 6.15 18.11 -6.17
C GLU A 302 7.40 18.79 -5.60
N GLU A 303 8.26 18.02 -4.92
CA GLU A 303 9.49 18.51 -4.31
C GLU A 303 10.54 18.95 -5.34
N ARG A 304 10.61 18.23 -6.47
CA ARG A 304 11.62 18.51 -7.51
C ARG A 304 11.20 19.60 -8.49
N GLY A 305 9.96 20.09 -8.44
CA GLY A 305 9.46 21.15 -9.31
C GLY A 305 9.61 20.85 -10.81
N LEU A 306 9.78 19.56 -11.16
CA LEU A 306 9.91 19.12 -12.55
C LEU A 306 8.60 19.50 -13.24
N LYS A 307 8.68 20.10 -14.43
CA LYS A 307 7.51 20.45 -15.25
C LYS A 307 7.31 19.42 -16.34
#